data_AF-E6YZR0-F1
#
_entry.id   AF-E6YZR0-F1
#
_cell.length_a   1.000
_cell.length_b   1.000
_cell.length_c   1.000
_cell.angle_alpha   90.00
_cell.angle_beta   90.00
_cell.angle_gamma   90.00
#
_symmetry.space_group_name_H-M   'P 1'
#
loop_
_entity.id
_entity.type
_entity.pdbx_description
1 polymer ?
#
loop_
_entity_poly.entity_id
_entity_poly.type
_entity_poly.pdbx_seq_one_letter_code
_entity_poly.pdbx_strand_id
1 'polypeptide(L)'
;MPVFKTDAEAENFVDTADLTEYDLTGFKPVHFEFLPKEASINIRLPQALMNALKEKAKNQAIPYTRYVRHLIEQDLQKSYRD
;
A
#
# COMPACT_ATOMS: atom_id res chain seq x y z
N MET A 1 7.36 -13.96 15.63
CA MET A 1 7.08 -14.80 14.45
C MET A 1 8.15 -15.86 14.25
N PRO A 2 7.78 -17.09 13.89
CA PRO A 2 8.72 -18.16 13.51
C PRO A 2 9.48 -17.84 12.22
N VAL A 3 10.63 -18.49 12.04
CA VAL A 3 11.48 -18.36 10.84
C VAL A 3 11.24 -19.57 9.93
N PHE A 4 10.81 -19.33 8.70
CA PHE A 4 10.61 -20.35 7.67
C PHE A 4 11.78 -20.38 6.69
N LYS A 5 12.10 -21.56 6.16
CA LYS A 5 13.18 -21.74 5.18
C LYS A 5 12.66 -21.69 3.74
N THR A 6 11.36 -21.91 3.55
CA THR A 6 10.70 -21.90 2.24
C THR A 6 9.36 -21.18 2.31
N ASP A 7 8.90 -20.68 1.16
CA ASP A 7 7.58 -20.05 1.04
C ASP A 7 6.46 -21.05 1.32
N ALA A 8 6.60 -22.31 0.89
CA ALA A 8 5.62 -23.37 1.15
C ALA A 8 5.44 -23.67 2.66
N GLU A 9 6.53 -23.62 3.45
CA GLU A 9 6.45 -23.73 4.91
C GLU A 9 5.70 -22.54 5.53
N ALA A 10 5.92 -21.34 5.00
CA ALA A 10 5.24 -20.13 5.47
C ALA A 10 3.75 -20.16 5.11
N GLU A 11 3.39 -20.58 3.90
CA GLU A 11 2.00 -20.76 3.47
C GLU A 11 1.26 -21.75 4.36
N ASN A 12 1.81 -22.96 4.52
CA ASN A 12 1.19 -23.99 5.36
C ASN A 12 1.04 -23.55 6.83
N PHE A 13 1.99 -22.75 7.35
CA PHE A 13 1.86 -22.18 8.69
C PHE A 13 0.69 -21.19 8.77
N VAL A 14 0.59 -20.25 7.82
CA VAL A 14 -0.50 -19.26 7.81
C VAL A 14 -1.86 -19.93 7.69
N ASP A 15 -1.96 -21.02 6.92
CA ASP A 15 -3.22 -21.76 6.72
C ASP A 15 -3.69 -22.54 7.95
N THR A 16 -2.77 -22.97 8.82
CA THR A 16 -3.07 -23.92 9.90
C THR A 16 -2.91 -23.36 11.30
N ALA A 17 -2.14 -22.29 11.48
CA ALA A 17 -1.89 -21.70 12.79
C ALA A 17 -2.98 -20.71 13.20
N ASP A 18 -3.30 -20.67 14.50
CA ASP A 18 -4.06 -19.56 15.08
C ASP A 18 -3.12 -18.36 15.25
N LEU A 19 -3.26 -17.37 14.37
CA LEU A 19 -2.41 -16.18 14.36
C LEU A 19 -2.67 -15.23 15.54
N THR A 20 -3.76 -15.41 16.30
CA THR A 20 -4.07 -14.56 17.45
C THR A 20 -3.11 -14.77 18.63
N GLU A 21 -2.43 -15.91 18.66
CA GLU A 21 -1.45 -16.25 19.70
C GLU A 21 -0.07 -15.62 19.47
N TYR A 22 0.15 -14.96 18.33
CA TYR A 22 1.45 -14.42 17.94
C TYR A 22 1.53 -12.89 18.12
N ASP A 23 2.70 -12.40 18.53
CA ASP A 23 3.00 -10.97 18.52
C ASP A 23 3.21 -10.48 17.08
N LEU A 24 2.22 -9.76 16.57
CA LEU A 24 2.20 -9.17 15.23
C LEU A 24 2.46 -7.65 15.24
N THR A 25 2.83 -7.06 16.38
CA THR A 25 3.00 -5.59 16.50
C THR A 25 4.08 -5.01 15.58
N GLY A 26 5.05 -5.83 15.16
CA GLY A 26 6.09 -5.46 14.18
C GLY A 26 5.62 -5.46 12.71
N PHE A 27 4.43 -5.98 12.42
CA PHE A 27 3.91 -6.04 11.05
C PHE A 27 3.40 -4.66 10.63
N LYS A 28 3.72 -4.27 9.40
CA LYS A 28 3.18 -3.05 8.79
C LYS A 28 2.09 -3.43 7.80
N PRO A 29 0.91 -2.80 7.85
CA PRO A 29 -0.12 -3.00 6.84
C PRO A 29 0.46 -2.72 5.45
N VAL A 30 0.37 -3.70 4.54
CA VAL A 30 0.70 -3.51 3.13
C VAL A 30 -0.61 -3.35 2.37
N HIS A 31 -0.75 -2.24 1.64
CA HIS A 31 -1.88 -2.03 0.75
C HIS A 31 -1.50 -2.57 -0.64
N PHE A 32 -2.14 -3.65 -1.07
CA PHE A 32 -2.05 -4.11 -2.45
C PHE A 32 -3.07 -3.35 -3.30
N GLU A 33 -2.70 -3.00 -4.54
CA GLU A 33 -3.66 -2.47 -5.51
C GLU A 33 -4.58 -3.63 -5.94
N PHE A 34 -5.73 -3.78 -5.27
CA PHE A 34 -6.68 -4.87 -5.56
C PHE A 34 -7.64 -4.55 -6.71
N LEU A 35 -7.87 -3.26 -7.00
CA LEU A 35 -8.85 -2.85 -8.00
C LEU A 35 -8.21 -2.64 -9.39
N PRO A 36 -8.85 -3.14 -10.45
CA PRO A 36 -8.44 -2.87 -11.83
C PRO A 36 -8.51 -1.36 -12.16
N LYS A 37 -7.67 -0.91 -13.10
CA LYS A 37 -7.57 0.50 -13.51
C LYS A 37 -8.68 0.85 -14.52
N GLU A 38 -9.93 0.87 -14.06
CA GLU A 38 -11.11 0.99 -14.93
C GLU A 38 -11.46 2.42 -15.35
N ALA A 39 -11.02 3.44 -14.59
CA ALA A 39 -11.32 4.84 -14.85
C ALA A 39 -10.05 5.72 -14.86
N SER A 40 -10.12 6.86 -15.57
CA SER A 40 -9.02 7.83 -15.67
C SER A 40 -9.44 9.22 -15.22
N ILE A 41 -8.49 9.94 -14.63
CA ILE A 41 -8.66 11.33 -14.19
C ILE A 41 -7.63 12.18 -14.96
N ASN A 42 -8.09 13.24 -15.61
CA ASN A 42 -7.23 14.19 -16.33
C ASN A 42 -7.25 15.54 -15.61
N ILE A 43 -6.12 15.96 -15.01
CA ILE A 43 -6.00 17.19 -14.22
C ILE A 43 -4.81 18.02 -14.71
N ARG A 44 -4.98 19.36 -14.75
CA ARG A 44 -3.88 20.31 -14.95
C ARG A 44 -3.30 20.74 -13.60
N LEU A 45 -1.98 20.72 -13.47
CA LEU A 45 -1.26 21.12 -12.27
C LEU A 45 -0.15 22.10 -12.60
N PRO A 46 0.19 23.03 -11.70
CA PRO A 46 1.42 23.82 -11.82
C PRO A 46 2.66 22.91 -11.91
N GLN A 47 3.65 23.30 -12.73
CA GLN A 47 4.85 22.49 -12.95
C GLN A 47 5.61 22.20 -11.64
N ALA A 48 5.70 23.18 -10.74
CA ALA A 48 6.34 23.02 -9.45
C ALA A 48 5.67 21.92 -8.60
N LEU A 49 4.34 21.83 -8.65
CA LEU A 49 3.59 20.81 -7.92
C LEU A 49 3.80 19.42 -8.54
N MET A 50 3.80 19.33 -9.87
CA MET A 50 4.13 18.08 -10.57
C MET A 50 5.52 17.56 -10.20
N ASN A 51 6.51 18.45 -10.11
CA ASN A 51 7.87 18.08 -9.70
C ASN A 51 7.90 17.58 -8.25
N ALA A 52 7.22 18.27 -7.33
CA ALA A 52 7.15 17.86 -5.94
C ALA A 52 6.49 16.47 -5.74
N LEU A 53 5.44 16.15 -6.51
CA LEU A 53 4.81 14.83 -6.50
C LEU A 53 5.78 13.73 -6.97
N LYS A 54 6.54 13.99 -8.03
CA LYS A 54 7.54 13.04 -8.56
C LYS A 54 8.67 12.77 -7.56
N GLU A 55 9.17 13.81 -6.89
CA GLU A 55 10.21 13.65 -5.86
C GLU A 55 9.71 12.84 -4.66
N LYS A 56 8.48 13.11 -4.18
CA LYS A 56 7.90 12.30 -3.09
C LYS A 56 7.71 10.83 -3.49
N ALA A 57 7.25 10.57 -4.71
CA ALA A 57 7.09 9.21 -5.21
C ALA A 57 8.43 8.47 -5.35
N LYS A 58 9.46 9.18 -5.82
CA LYS A 58 10.84 8.66 -5.92
C LYS A 58 11.40 8.25 -4.55
N ASN A 59 11.18 9.07 -3.51
CA ASN A 59 11.59 8.76 -2.14
C ASN A 59 10.89 7.51 -1.57
N GLN A 60 9.75 7.13 -2.13
CA GLN A 60 9.00 5.92 -1.78
C GLN A 60 9.23 4.76 -2.75
N ALA A 61 10.12 4.91 -3.73
CA ALA A 61 10.41 3.93 -4.78
C ALA A 61 9.14 3.45 -5.55
N ILE A 62 8.16 4.33 -5.76
CA ILE A 62 6.93 4.03 -6.50
C ILE A 62 6.73 4.99 -7.68
N PRO A 63 5.99 4.59 -8.74
CA PRO A 63 5.58 5.50 -9.79
C PRO A 63 4.75 6.67 -9.24
N TYR A 64 4.95 7.89 -9.77
CA TYR A 64 4.21 9.07 -9.30
C TYR A 64 2.69 8.94 -9.45
N THR A 65 2.21 8.21 -10.46
CA THR A 65 0.78 7.93 -10.65
C THR A 65 0.21 7.06 -9.53
N ARG A 66 0.98 6.07 -9.04
CA ARG A 66 0.64 5.27 -7.87
C ARG A 66 0.63 6.12 -6.61
N TYR A 67 1.60 7.03 -6.46
CA TYR A 67 1.63 7.96 -5.33
C TYR A 67 0.38 8.86 -5.29
N VAL A 68 -0.03 9.43 -6.42
CA VAL A 68 -1.26 10.25 -6.52
C VAL A 68 -2.50 9.44 -6.16
N ARG A 69 -2.63 8.21 -6.67
CA ARG A 69 -3.74 7.32 -6.29
C ARG A 69 -3.79 7.10 -4.77
N HIS A 70 -2.65 6.80 -4.16
CA HIS A 70 -2.58 6.54 -2.72
C HIS A 70 -3.03 7.76 -1.89
N LEU A 71 -2.69 8.98 -2.32
CA LEU A 71 -3.17 10.19 -1.66
C LEU A 71 -4.70 10.31 -1.72
N ILE A 72 -5.31 10.00 -2.86
CA ILE A 72 -6.77 10.02 -3.03
C ILE A 72 -7.42 8.96 -2.14
N GLU A 73 -6.90 7.73 -2.15
CA GLU A 73 -7.41 6.64 -1.30
C GLU A 73 -7.32 6.97 0.19
N GLN A 74 -6.19 7.53 0.64
CA GLN A 74 -5.99 7.95 2.03
C GLN A 74 -6.97 9.04 2.47
N ASP A 75 -7.24 10.02 1.61
CA ASP A 75 -8.17 11.11 1.88
C ASP A 75 -9.61 10.60 1.98
N LEU A 76 -10.02 9.73 1.04
CA LEU A 76 -11.34 9.11 1.06
C LEU A 76 -11.54 8.20 2.28
N GLN A 77 -10.53 7.39 2.65
CA GLN A 77 -10.61 6.51 3.82
C GLN A 77 -10.80 7.27 5.14
N LYS A 78 -10.18 8.47 5.28
CA LYS A 78 -10.41 9.32 6.45
C LYS A 78 -11.86 9.79 6.51
N SER A 79 -12.41 10.21 5.37
CA SER A 79 -13.77 10.74 5.26
C SER A 79 -14.86 9.70 5.59
N TYR A 80 -14.57 8.39 5.51
CA TYR A 80 -15.52 7.33 5.89
C TYR A 80 -15.46 6.92 7.37
N ARG A 81 -14.55 7.51 8.17
CA ARG A 81 -14.37 7.18 9.60
C ARG A 81 -14.97 8.21 10.56
N ASP A 82 -15.48 9.32 10.03
CA ASP A 82 -16.23 10.37 10.76
C ASP A 82 -17.74 10.16 10.57
#